data_AF-A0A4S2KSE0-F1
#
_entry.id   AF-A0A4S2KSE0-F1
#
_cell.length_a   1.000
_cell.length_b   1.000
_cell.length_c   1.000
_cell.angle_alpha   90.00
_cell.angle_beta   90.00
_cell.angle_gamma   90.00
#
_symmetry.space_group_name_H-M   'P 1'
#
loop_
_entity.id
_entity.type
_entity.pdbx_description
1 polymer ?
#
loop_
_entity_poly.entity_id
_entity_poly.type
_entity_poly.pdbx_seq_one_letter_code
_entity_poly.pdbx_strand_id
1 'polypeptide(L)'
;MFHLGAVGAVAFDRKKRLASGTSTAGEPGKLHGIVSATGTAIGCGIYVDKSGSVSVSGCDKAIYKHAPARRILRRLRRKATSIDNVVAEILRDFEEETGGASPPESDVGVIALTSEGIPSVSFKCAHFPWAYCDRGYVYYGCTRNEKFSEKIDVLERPSDCMCEDSN
;
A
#
# COMPACT_ATOMS: atom_id res chain seq x y z
N MET A 1 2.50 -22.58 -0.06
CA MET A 1 2.54 -22.09 -1.46
C MET A 1 3.20 -20.73 -1.44
N PHE A 2 4.28 -20.52 -2.19
CA PHE A 2 4.95 -19.22 -2.27
C PHE A 2 4.09 -18.27 -3.13
N HIS A 3 3.58 -17.20 -2.52
CA HIS A 3 2.86 -16.17 -3.26
C HIS A 3 3.88 -15.13 -3.76
N LEU A 4 4.01 -14.98 -5.08
CA LEU A 4 4.77 -13.87 -5.64
C LEU A 4 3.92 -12.60 -5.51
N GLY A 5 4.34 -11.67 -4.66
CA GLY A 5 3.63 -10.42 -4.44
C GLY A 5 3.64 -9.51 -5.69
N ALA A 6 2.61 -8.68 -5.81
CA ALA A 6 2.64 -7.50 -6.67
C ALA A 6 3.66 -6.48 -6.13
N VAL A 7 4.15 -5.61 -7.02
CA VAL A 7 4.89 -4.39 -6.67
C VAL A 7 3.97 -3.18 -6.76
N GLY A 8 4.26 -2.14 -5.99
CA GLY A 8 3.50 -0.91 -6.05
C GLY A 8 4.22 0.30 -5.49
N ALA A 9 3.72 1.48 -5.83
CA ALA A 9 4.22 2.77 -5.40
C ALA A 9 3.06 3.73 -5.17
N VAL A 10 3.20 4.58 -4.16
CA VAL A 10 2.33 5.72 -3.91
C VAL A 10 3.20 6.96 -3.77
N ALA A 11 2.74 8.10 -4.28
CA ALA A 11 3.50 9.34 -4.26
C ALA A 11 2.63 10.55 -3.92
N PHE A 12 3.27 11.54 -3.28
CA PHE A 12 2.73 12.86 -2.97
C PHE A 12 3.74 13.91 -3.44
N ASP A 13 3.30 14.89 -4.24
CA ASP A 13 4.19 15.90 -4.82
C ASP A 13 4.04 17.29 -4.17
N ARG A 14 4.94 18.21 -4.53
CA ARG A 14 4.94 19.62 -4.04
C ARG A 14 3.66 20.41 -4.40
N LYS A 15 2.89 19.96 -5.40
CA LYS A 15 1.60 20.55 -5.78
C LYS A 15 0.44 19.89 -5.02
N LYS A 16 0.74 19.12 -3.96
CA LYS A 16 -0.21 18.34 -3.17
C LYS A 16 -1.02 17.35 -4.01
N ARG A 17 -0.44 16.85 -5.10
CA ARG A 17 -1.05 15.82 -5.95
C ARG A 17 -0.64 14.43 -5.46
N LEU A 18 -1.58 13.51 -5.55
CA LEU A 18 -1.41 12.12 -5.18
C LEU A 18 -1.38 11.24 -6.44
N ALA A 19 -0.56 10.19 -6.41
CA ALA A 19 -0.53 9.15 -7.43
C ALA A 19 -0.38 7.77 -6.78
N SER A 20 -0.92 6.75 -7.46
CA SER A 20 -0.74 5.34 -7.12
C SER A 20 -0.38 4.55 -8.37
N GLY A 21 0.43 3.51 -8.21
CA GLY A 21 0.77 2.56 -9.26
C GLY A 21 0.95 1.17 -8.66
N THR A 22 0.40 0.14 -9.31
CA THR A 22 0.49 -1.26 -8.86
C THR A 22 0.68 -2.14 -10.09
N SER A 23 1.59 -3.10 -10.02
CA SER A 23 1.91 -4.02 -11.11
C SER A 23 2.13 -5.44 -10.60
N THR A 24 1.70 -6.43 -11.37
CA THR A 24 1.77 -7.83 -10.98
C THR A 24 1.79 -8.76 -12.19
N ALA A 25 2.49 -9.89 -12.06
CA ALA A 25 2.40 -11.00 -13.01
C ALA A 25 1.12 -11.84 -12.78
N GLY A 26 0.44 -11.66 -11.64
CA GLY A 26 -0.66 -12.51 -11.18
C GLY A 26 -0.18 -13.73 -10.39
N GLU A 27 -1.10 -14.64 -10.07
CA GLU A 27 -0.80 -15.81 -9.24
C GLU A 27 -0.10 -16.93 -10.06
N PRO A 28 0.84 -17.69 -9.45
CA PRO A 28 1.47 -18.83 -10.09
C PRO A 28 0.44 -19.85 -10.58
N GLY A 29 0.62 -20.37 -11.80
CA GLY A 29 -0.29 -21.36 -12.38
C GLY A 29 -1.62 -20.80 -12.90
N LYS A 30 -1.78 -19.47 -12.96
CA LYS A 30 -2.96 -18.85 -13.57
C LYS A 30 -3.17 -19.32 -15.01
N LEU A 31 -4.43 -19.43 -15.42
CA LEU A 31 -4.78 -19.70 -16.82
C LEU A 31 -4.34 -18.55 -17.72
N HIS A 32 -4.01 -18.86 -18.97
CA HIS A 32 -3.68 -17.85 -19.97
C HIS A 32 -4.84 -16.87 -20.14
N GLY A 33 -4.53 -15.57 -20.25
CA GLY A 33 -5.54 -14.51 -20.38
C GLY A 33 -6.19 -14.07 -19.07
N ILE A 34 -5.91 -14.70 -17.92
CA ILE A 34 -6.42 -14.24 -16.62
C ILE A 34 -5.76 -12.92 -16.21
N VAL A 35 -6.63 -11.93 -15.98
CA VAL A 35 -6.30 -10.58 -15.53
C VAL A 35 -6.43 -10.51 -14.02
N SER A 36 -5.39 -10.01 -13.35
CA SER A 36 -5.37 -9.82 -11.89
C SER A 36 -6.02 -8.51 -11.50
N ALA A 37 -6.93 -8.54 -10.53
CA ALA A 37 -7.57 -7.34 -9.98
C ALA A 37 -6.59 -6.42 -9.25
N THR A 38 -5.53 -6.98 -8.67
CA THR A 38 -4.51 -6.27 -7.89
C THR A 38 -3.91 -5.06 -8.62
N GLY A 39 -3.64 -5.19 -9.93
CA GLY A 39 -3.07 -4.09 -10.73
C GLY A 39 -4.01 -3.43 -11.73
N THR A 40 -5.22 -3.97 -11.95
CA THR A 40 -6.08 -3.56 -13.08
C THR A 40 -7.48 -3.10 -12.69
N ALA A 41 -7.98 -3.52 -11.53
CA ALA A 41 -9.31 -3.15 -11.07
C ALA A 41 -9.23 -1.97 -10.09
N ILE A 42 -9.70 -0.80 -10.53
CA ILE A 42 -9.68 0.43 -9.72
C ILE A 42 -10.47 0.23 -8.42
N GLY A 43 -9.83 0.56 -7.30
CA GLY A 43 -10.40 0.37 -5.96
C GLY A 43 -10.06 -0.97 -5.31
N CYS A 44 -9.51 -1.92 -6.06
CA CYS A 44 -9.03 -3.19 -5.54
C CYS A 44 -7.61 -3.04 -5.00
N GLY A 45 -6.59 -3.34 -5.81
CA GLY A 45 -5.19 -3.20 -5.38
C GLY A 45 -4.61 -1.80 -5.62
N ILE A 46 -5.25 -0.96 -6.41
CA ILE A 46 -4.80 0.40 -6.72
C ILE A 46 -5.96 1.39 -6.56
N TYR A 47 -5.74 2.46 -5.80
CA TYR A 47 -6.72 3.53 -5.68
C TYR A 47 -6.11 4.87 -5.23
N VAL A 48 -6.67 5.97 -5.72
CA VAL A 48 -6.32 7.33 -5.31
C VAL A 48 -7.57 8.19 -5.32
N ASP A 49 -7.76 8.99 -4.28
CA ASP A 49 -8.77 10.05 -4.24
C ASP A 49 -8.27 11.25 -3.43
N LYS A 50 -9.16 12.20 -3.12
CA LYS A 50 -8.81 13.42 -2.37
C LYS A 50 -8.33 13.15 -0.94
N SER A 51 -8.60 11.97 -0.38
CA SER A 51 -8.23 11.60 0.99
C SER A 51 -6.87 10.90 1.06
N GLY A 52 -6.36 10.36 -0.04
CA GLY A 52 -5.09 9.66 -0.05
C GLY A 52 -4.82 8.82 -1.29
N SER A 53 -3.74 8.06 -1.23
CA SER A 53 -3.29 7.12 -2.26
C SER A 53 -2.97 5.77 -1.62
N VAL A 54 -3.35 4.67 -2.26
CA VAL A 54 -3.16 3.31 -1.74
C VAL A 54 -2.72 2.37 -2.84
N SER A 55 -1.77 1.50 -2.52
CA SER A 55 -1.42 0.30 -3.27
C SER A 55 -1.42 -0.93 -2.35
N VAL A 56 -1.96 -2.04 -2.83
CA VAL A 56 -2.13 -3.29 -2.08
C VAL A 56 -1.54 -4.45 -2.88
N SER A 57 -0.92 -5.39 -2.19
CA SER A 57 -0.34 -6.61 -2.74
C SER A 57 -0.76 -7.81 -1.88
N GLY A 58 -0.98 -8.98 -2.47
CA GLY A 58 -1.44 -10.18 -1.77
C GLY A 58 -2.30 -11.07 -2.67
N CYS A 59 -3.20 -11.86 -2.06
CA CYS A 59 -4.09 -12.77 -2.80
C CYS A 59 -5.07 -12.00 -3.71
N ASP A 60 -5.10 -12.36 -5.00
CA ASP A 60 -5.85 -11.57 -5.99
C ASP A 60 -7.37 -11.68 -5.78
N LYS A 61 -7.84 -12.88 -5.45
CA LYS A 61 -9.25 -13.15 -5.18
C LYS A 61 -9.76 -12.34 -3.99
N ALA A 62 -8.98 -12.24 -2.91
CA ALA A 62 -9.33 -11.45 -1.74
C ALA A 62 -9.35 -9.95 -2.06
N ILE A 63 -8.32 -9.47 -2.76
CA ILE A 63 -8.22 -8.07 -3.19
C ILE A 63 -9.40 -7.69 -4.10
N TYR A 64 -9.79 -8.55 -5.04
CA TYR A 64 -10.95 -8.34 -5.90
C TYR A 64 -12.26 -8.31 -5.11
N LYS A 65 -12.50 -9.35 -4.29
CA LYS A 65 -13.75 -9.53 -3.54
C LYS A 65 -14.01 -8.38 -2.57
N HIS A 66 -12.97 -7.90 -1.90
CA HIS A 66 -13.12 -6.96 -0.79
C HIS A 66 -12.75 -5.51 -1.13
N ALA A 67 -12.16 -5.25 -2.28
CA ALA A 67 -11.77 -3.91 -2.75
C ALA A 67 -11.05 -3.06 -1.66
N PRO A 68 -9.90 -3.54 -1.12
CA PRO A 68 -9.25 -2.94 0.05
C PRO A 68 -8.88 -1.48 -0.16
N ALA A 69 -8.27 -1.13 -1.31
CA ALA A 69 -7.75 0.21 -1.53
C ALA A 69 -8.86 1.27 -1.43
N ARG A 70 -10.03 0.99 -2.02
CA ARG A 70 -11.21 1.86 -1.91
C ARG A 70 -11.78 1.87 -0.49
N ARG A 71 -11.83 0.71 0.20
CA ARG A 71 -12.34 0.64 1.58
C ARG A 71 -11.49 1.48 2.53
N ILE A 72 -10.16 1.45 2.41
CA ILE A 72 -9.22 2.21 3.22
C ILE A 72 -9.49 3.71 3.07
N LEU A 73 -9.45 4.27 1.86
CA LEU A 73 -9.67 5.71 1.66
C LEU A 73 -11.08 6.15 2.04
N ARG A 74 -12.09 5.32 1.76
CA ARG A 74 -13.48 5.60 2.17
C ARG A 74 -13.62 5.67 3.69
N ARG A 75 -12.88 4.85 4.44
CA ARG A 75 -12.91 4.83 5.91
C ARG A 75 -12.09 5.99 6.49
N LEU A 76 -10.93 6.26 5.92
CA LEU A 76 -10.10 7.43 6.24
C LEU A 76 -10.88 8.75 6.07
N ARG A 77 -11.67 8.87 5.00
CA ARG A 77 -12.51 10.05 4.76
C ARG A 77 -13.62 10.26 5.81
N ARG A 78 -14.10 9.19 6.46
CA ARG A 78 -15.26 9.23 7.36
C ARG A 78 -14.89 9.29 8.83
N LYS A 79 -13.69 8.84 9.20
CA LYS A 79 -13.22 8.79 10.58
C LYS A 79 -12.09 9.78 10.77
N ALA A 80 -12.14 10.59 11.82
CA ALA A 80 -10.99 11.37 12.28
C ALA A 80 -10.02 10.44 13.03
N THR A 81 -9.36 9.53 12.30
CA THR A 81 -8.41 8.55 12.85
C THR A 81 -7.18 8.47 11.96
N SER A 82 -6.03 8.09 12.52
CA SER A 82 -4.79 7.89 11.75
C SER A 82 -4.98 6.84 10.65
N ILE A 83 -4.21 7.00 9.57
CA ILE A 83 -4.20 6.05 8.45
C ILE A 83 -3.76 4.65 8.89
N ASP A 84 -2.81 4.54 9.82
CA ASP A 84 -2.37 3.26 10.37
C ASP A 84 -3.51 2.50 11.05
N ASN A 85 -4.33 3.19 11.85
CA ASN A 85 -5.49 2.59 12.50
C ASN A 85 -6.54 2.14 11.49
N VAL A 86 -6.78 2.95 10.45
CA VAL A 86 -7.73 2.60 9.38
C VAL A 86 -7.28 1.37 8.62
N VAL A 87 -5.99 1.30 8.24
CA VAL A 87 -5.43 0.15 7.54
C VAL A 87 -5.48 -1.09 8.44
N ALA A 88 -5.06 -0.98 9.70
CA ALA A 88 -5.13 -2.08 10.66
C ALA A 88 -6.56 -2.59 10.92
N GLU A 89 -7.57 -1.71 10.96
CA GLU A 89 -8.99 -2.11 10.99
C GLU A 89 -9.38 -2.90 9.74
N ILE A 90 -9.04 -2.41 8.53
CA ILE A 90 -9.41 -3.10 7.28
C ILE A 90 -8.73 -4.47 7.18
N LEU A 91 -7.47 -4.58 7.60
CA LEU A 91 -6.76 -5.87 7.62
C LEU A 91 -7.38 -6.86 8.62
N ARG A 92 -7.91 -6.38 9.75
CA ARG A 92 -8.68 -7.22 10.68
C ARG A 92 -10.04 -7.63 10.10
N ASP A 93 -10.77 -6.69 9.50
CA ASP A 93 -12.02 -6.99 8.79
C ASP A 93 -11.80 -8.11 7.75
N PHE A 94 -10.67 -8.08 7.03
CA PHE A 94 -10.32 -9.12 6.04
C PHE A 94 -10.12 -10.49 6.66
N GLU A 95 -9.43 -10.56 7.80
CA GLU A 95 -9.17 -11.80 8.52
C GLU A 95 -10.48 -12.41 9.05
N GLU A 96 -11.37 -11.59 9.58
CA GLU A 96 -12.70 -12.01 10.04
C GLU A 96 -13.60 -12.46 8.86
N GLU A 97 -13.62 -11.70 7.76
CA GLU A 97 -14.44 -11.99 6.57
C GLU A 97 -13.96 -13.23 5.78
N THR A 98 -12.71 -13.65 5.94
CA THR A 98 -12.11 -14.82 5.26
C THR A 98 -12.17 -16.10 6.09
N GLY A 99 -12.64 -16.04 7.34
CA GLY A 99 -13.00 -17.22 8.15
C GLY A 99 -11.87 -18.24 8.37
N GLY A 100 -10.60 -17.83 8.25
CA GLY A 100 -9.46 -18.73 8.39
C GLY A 100 -9.24 -19.70 7.22
N ALA A 101 -9.71 -19.37 6.01
CA ALA A 101 -9.45 -20.17 4.81
C ALA A 101 -7.94 -20.41 4.61
N SER A 102 -7.58 -21.62 4.18
CA SER A 102 -6.20 -22.02 3.88
C SER A 102 -6.04 -22.24 2.36
N PRO A 103 -4.99 -21.67 1.72
CA PRO A 103 -3.99 -20.74 2.27
C PRO A 103 -4.62 -19.40 2.69
N PRO A 104 -3.97 -18.64 3.61
CA PRO A 104 -4.54 -17.41 4.17
C PRO A 104 -4.80 -16.38 3.07
N GLU A 105 -6.06 -16.25 2.67
CA GLU A 105 -6.54 -15.20 1.76
C GLU A 105 -6.34 -13.78 2.37
N SER A 106 -6.03 -13.70 3.67
CA SER A 106 -5.78 -12.47 4.44
C SER A 106 -4.34 -11.96 4.41
N ASP A 107 -3.39 -12.67 3.79
CA ASP A 107 -1.99 -12.24 3.67
C ASP A 107 -1.85 -11.15 2.60
N VAL A 108 -2.20 -9.92 3.00
CA VAL A 108 -2.03 -8.72 2.18
C VAL A 108 -1.07 -7.73 2.83
N GLY A 109 -0.38 -6.97 2.00
CA GLY A 109 0.44 -5.82 2.37
C GLY A 109 -0.07 -4.56 1.71
N VAL A 110 0.00 -3.46 2.43
CA VAL A 110 -0.55 -2.15 2.05
C VAL A 110 0.52 -1.10 2.23
N ILE A 111 0.69 -0.27 1.20
CA ILE A 111 1.36 1.02 1.30
C ILE A 111 0.34 2.12 1.01
N ALA A 112 0.39 3.21 1.76
CA ALA A 112 -0.55 4.30 1.60
C ALA A 112 0.05 5.67 1.95
N LEU A 113 -0.56 6.71 1.42
CA LEU A 113 -0.31 8.12 1.74
C LEU A 113 -1.63 8.83 2.03
N THR A 114 -1.65 9.69 3.05
CA THR A 114 -2.78 10.61 3.28
C THR A 114 -2.74 11.79 2.30
N SER A 115 -3.80 12.60 2.28
CA SER A 115 -3.84 13.90 1.57
C SER A 115 -2.81 14.92 2.04
N GLU A 116 -2.18 14.68 3.19
CA GLU A 116 -1.11 15.50 3.77
C GLU A 116 0.28 14.91 3.52
N GLY A 117 0.37 13.80 2.76
CA GLY A 117 1.63 13.13 2.47
C GLY A 117 2.17 12.27 3.60
N ILE A 118 1.35 11.94 4.62
CA ILE A 118 1.76 11.05 5.72
C ILE A 118 1.80 9.60 5.20
N PRO A 119 2.96 8.92 5.21
CA PRO A 119 3.09 7.55 4.74
C PRO A 119 2.60 6.54 5.78
N SER A 120 2.11 5.40 5.31
CA SER A 120 1.71 4.25 6.12
C SER A 120 2.07 2.96 5.41
N VAL A 121 2.59 2.00 6.17
CA VAL A 121 2.90 0.65 5.71
C VAL A 121 2.35 -0.35 6.72
N SER A 122 1.56 -1.32 6.26
CA SER A 122 1.00 -2.36 7.10
C SER A 122 0.80 -3.65 6.33
N PHE A 123 1.11 -4.78 6.93
CA PHE A 123 1.04 -6.07 6.26
C PHE A 123 0.86 -7.22 7.26
N LYS A 124 0.21 -8.28 6.78
CA LYS A 124 -0.02 -9.52 7.54
C LYS A 124 0.87 -10.68 7.08
N CYS A 125 1.40 -10.65 5.87
CA CYS A 125 2.34 -11.68 5.41
C CYS A 125 3.63 -11.70 6.26
N ALA A 126 4.36 -12.82 6.20
CA ALA A 126 5.63 -12.97 6.92
C ALA A 126 6.69 -11.96 6.45
N HIS A 127 6.71 -11.68 5.14
CA HIS A 127 7.64 -10.77 4.49
C HIS A 127 6.89 -9.84 3.54
N PHE A 128 7.12 -8.54 3.69
CA PHE A 128 6.65 -7.51 2.80
C PHE A 128 7.77 -6.48 2.61
N PRO A 129 8.64 -6.63 1.60
CA PRO A 129 9.67 -5.64 1.33
C PRO A 129 9.03 -4.29 1.02
N TRP A 130 9.41 -3.26 1.76
CA TRP A 130 8.87 -1.90 1.59
C TRP A 130 9.95 -0.86 1.82
N ALA A 131 9.80 0.29 1.17
CA ALA A 131 10.58 1.48 1.44
C ALA A 131 9.75 2.74 1.15
N TYR A 132 10.05 3.84 1.84
CA TYR A 132 9.54 5.16 1.49
C TYR A 132 10.56 6.23 1.83
N CYS A 133 10.52 7.34 1.10
CA CYS A 133 11.31 8.53 1.39
C CYS A 133 10.42 9.59 2.03
N ASP A 134 10.86 10.16 3.14
CA ASP A 134 10.21 11.30 3.78
C ASP A 134 11.27 12.25 4.34
N ARG A 135 11.16 13.54 4.02
CA ARG A 135 12.02 14.62 4.54
C ARG A 135 13.52 14.32 4.52
N GLY A 136 14.03 13.76 3.41
CA GLY A 136 15.46 13.46 3.23
C GLY A 136 15.95 12.20 3.94
N TYR A 137 15.04 11.35 4.43
CA TYR A 137 15.35 10.04 4.97
C TYR A 137 14.66 8.95 4.15
N VAL A 138 15.36 7.84 3.92
CA VAL A 138 14.75 6.60 3.43
C VAL A 138 14.45 5.72 4.63
N TYR A 139 13.21 5.26 4.72
CA TYR A 139 12.77 4.26 5.68
C TYR A 139 12.48 2.96 4.93
N TYR A 140 12.87 1.82 5.49
CA TYR A 140 12.67 0.53 4.83
C TYR A 140 12.59 -0.63 5.83
N GLY A 141 12.06 -1.76 5.36
CA GLY A 141 11.90 -2.97 6.15
C GLY A 141 11.37 -4.13 5.31
N CYS A 142 11.26 -5.30 5.94
CA CYS A 142 10.74 -6.51 5.29
C CYS A 142 9.86 -7.34 6.23
N THR A 143 10.31 -7.55 7.47
CA THR A 143 9.52 -8.31 8.45
C THR A 143 8.75 -7.39 9.41
N ARG A 144 7.77 -7.96 10.12
CA ARG A 144 7.00 -7.20 11.09
C ARG A 144 7.93 -6.64 12.19
N ASN A 145 7.69 -5.40 12.58
CA ASN A 145 8.47 -4.65 13.57
C ASN A 145 9.90 -4.27 13.15
N GLU A 146 10.34 -4.60 11.93
CA GLU A 146 11.56 -4.02 11.36
C GLU A 146 11.27 -2.66 10.73
N LYS A 147 12.04 -1.65 11.15
CA LYS A 147 12.07 -0.34 10.51
C LYS A 147 13.47 0.22 10.66
N PHE A 148 14.17 0.30 9.53
CA PHE A 148 15.46 0.93 9.40
C PHE A 148 15.30 2.31 8.77
N SER A 149 16.28 3.18 8.97
CA SER A 149 16.30 4.51 8.36
C SER A 149 17.72 4.95 8.04
N GLU A 150 17.90 5.55 6.87
CA GLU A 150 19.15 6.13 6.42
C GLU A 150 18.92 7.56 5.93
N LYS A 151 19.87 8.45 6.18
CA LYS A 151 19.83 9.82 5.69
C LYS A 151 20.28 9.85 4.22
N ILE A 152 19.56 10.59 3.38
CA ILE A 152 19.95 10.78 1.98
C ILE A 152 21.00 11.88 1.92
N ASP A 153 22.28 11.49 1.84
CA ASP A 153 23.40 12.43 1.77
C ASP A 153 23.75 12.85 0.32
N VAL A 154 23.27 12.11 -0.69
CA VAL A 154 23.47 12.41 -2.11
C VAL A 154 22.12 12.53 -2.79
N LEU A 155 21.67 13.76 -3.02
CA LEU A 155 20.56 14.04 -3.93
C LEU A 155 21.15 14.31 -5.32
N GLU A 156 20.98 13.38 -6.27
CA GLU A 156 21.32 13.64 -7.68
C GLU A 156 20.58 14.88 -8.21
N ARG A 157 19.40 15.18 -7.64
CA ARG A 157 18.63 16.41 -7.86
C ARG A 157 18.09 16.94 -6.52
N PRO A 158 18.75 17.95 -5.92
CA PRO A 158 18.39 18.49 -4.60
C PRO A 158 16.92 18.96 -4.48
N SER A 159 16.29 19.32 -5.58
CA SER A 159 14.91 19.82 -5.64
C SER A 159 13.83 18.73 -5.62
N ASP A 160 14.18 17.46 -5.84
CA ASP A 160 13.19 16.39 -6.11
C ASP A 160 12.65 15.74 -4.82
N CYS A 161 13.33 15.93 -3.68
CA CYS A 161 12.90 15.44 -2.36
C CYS A 161 12.68 16.55 -1.32
N MET A 162 12.68 17.82 -1.73
CA MET A 162 12.43 18.95 -0.83
C MET A 162 10.92 19.24 -0.81
N CYS A 163 10.23 18.70 0.17
CA CYS A 163 8.96 19.27 0.62
C CYS A 163 9.30 20.59 1.32
N GLU A 164 9.32 21.70 0.58
CA GLU A 164 9.47 23.01 1.22
C GLU A 164 8.34 23.19 2.24
N ASP A 165 8.70 23.42 3.49
CA ASP A 165 7.75 23.86 4.51
C ASP A 165 7.10 25.14 3.97
N SER A 166 5.78 25.08 3.75
CA SER A 166 5.03 26.25 3.31
C SER A 166 5.00 27.25 4.46
N ASN A 167 5.87 28.26 4.39
CA ASN A 167 5.76 29.48 5.20
C ASN A 167 4.51 30.28 4.80
#